data_AF-T0N065-F1
#
_entry.id   AF-T0N065-F1
#
_cell.length_a   1.000
_cell.length_b   1.000
_cell.length_c   1.000
_cell.angle_alpha   90.00
_cell.angle_beta   90.00
_cell.angle_gamma   90.00
#
_symmetry.space_group_name_H-M   'P 1'
#
loop_
_entity.id
_entity.type
_entity.pdbx_description
1 polymer ?
#
loop_
_entity_poly.entity_id
_entity_poly.type
_entity_poly.pdbx_seq_one_letter_code
_entity_poly.pdbx_strand_id
1 'polypeptide(L)' 'MGKRIKRGVFQYAKGKLIHADLNASYNIIKKAIPETFVNGIEGIGLYPRSLSIRQMITSKGGC' A
#
# COMPACT_ATOMS: atom_id res chain seq x y z
N MET A 1 19.13 -10.41 -2.52
CA MET A 1 18.37 -9.14 -2.53
C MET A 1 17.84 -8.89 -3.94
N GLY A 2 16.65 -8.30 -4.11
CA GLY A 2 16.12 -7.91 -5.43
C GLY A 2 16.67 -6.56 -5.88
N LYS A 3 16.47 -6.20 -7.16
CA LYS A 3 16.98 -4.95 -7.77
C LYS A 3 15.87 -4.23 -8.53
N ARG A 4 15.78 -2.90 -8.38
CA ARG A 4 14.94 -2.05 -9.23
C ARG A 4 15.61 -1.87 -10.59
N ILE A 5 14.91 -2.21 -11.66
CA ILE A 5 15.42 -2.06 -13.03
C ILE A 5 15.07 -0.68 -13.56
N LYS A 6 13.80 -0.30 -13.47
CA LYS A 6 13.27 1.00 -13.94
C LYS A 6 12.09 1.46 -13.09
N ARG A 7 11.53 2.65 -13.35
CA ARG A 7 10.28 3.09 -12.69
C ARG A 7 9.17 2.07 -12.94
N GLY A 8 8.49 1.65 -11.87
CA GLY A 8 7.43 0.66 -11.92
C GLY A 8 7.90 -0.80 -12.02
N VAL A 9 9.17 -1.12 -12.30
CA VAL A 9 9.62 -2.52 -12.47
C VAL A 9 10.74 -2.88 -11.50
N PHE A 10 10.47 -3.88 -10.67
CA PHE A 10 11.40 -4.48 -9.71
C PHE A 10 11.61 -5.95 -10.02
N GLN A 11 12.87 -6.39 -10.00
CA GLN A 11 13.23 -7.79 -10.14
C GLN A 11 13.48 -8.39 -8.76
N TYR A 12 12.68 -9.39 -8.40
CA TYR A 12 12.89 -10.18 -7.20
C TYR A 12 14.09 -11.12 -7.38
N ALA A 13 14.68 -11.57 -6.26
CA ALA A 13 15.92 -12.35 -6.28
C ALA A 13 15.87 -13.64 -7.14
N LYS A 14 14.68 -14.23 -7.31
CA LYS A 14 14.44 -15.40 -8.18
C LYS A 14 14.23 -15.05 -9.66
N GLY A 15 14.58 -13.83 -10.09
CA GLY A 15 14.46 -13.37 -11.48
C GLY A 15 13.07 -12.93 -11.92
N LYS A 16 12.02 -13.14 -11.09
CA LYS A 16 10.64 -12.71 -11.39
C LYS A 16 10.49 -11.19 -11.29
N LEU A 17 9.71 -10.62 -12.20
CA LEU A 17 9.38 -9.20 -12.21
C LEU A 17 8.09 -8.94 -11.43
N ILE A 18 8.09 -7.88 -10.64
CA ILE A 18 6.97 -7.38 -9.86
C ILE A 18 6.94 -5.85 -9.96
N HIS A 19 5.76 -5.25 -9.82
CA HIS A 19 5.67 -3.80 -9.71
C HIS A 19 6.44 -3.29 -8.51
N ALA A 20 7.30 -2.28 -8.71
CA ALA A 20 8.13 -1.73 -7.64
C ALA A 20 7.29 -1.24 -6.44
N ASP A 21 6.15 -0.60 -6.71
CA ASP A 21 5.26 -0.07 -5.68
C ASP A 21 4.53 -1.20 -4.93
N LEU A 22 4.13 -2.28 -5.61
CA LEU A 22 3.55 -3.45 -4.96
C LEU A 22 4.57 -4.10 -4.00
N ASN A 23 5.83 -4.22 -4.43
CA ASN A 23 6.89 -4.72 -3.56
C ASN A 23 7.13 -3.78 -2.37
N ALA A 24 7.05 -2.47 -2.54
CA ALA A 24 7.17 -1.51 -1.46
C ALA A 24 6.00 -1.63 -0.46
N SER A 25 4.76 -1.60 -0.94
CA SER A 25 3.56 -1.75 -0.10
C SER A 25 3.57 -3.06 0.69
N TYR A 26 3.96 -4.17 0.05
CA TYR A 26 4.09 -5.46 0.74
C TYR A 26 5.09 -5.41 1.89
N ASN A 27 6.26 -4.78 1.68
CA ASN A 27 7.27 -4.64 2.74
C ASN A 27 6.83 -3.68 3.85
N ILE A 28 6.07 -2.63 3.53
CA ILE A 28 5.48 -1.73 4.53
C ILE A 28 4.50 -2.50 5.41
N ILE A 29 3.57 -3.26 4.81
CA ILE A 29 2.59 -4.07 5.55
C ILE A 29 3.32 -5.05 6.48
N LYS A 30 4.29 -5.80 5.94
CA LYS A 30 5.08 -6.78 6.71
C LYS A 30 5.85 -6.15 7.88
N LYS A 31 6.30 -4.90 7.75
CA LYS A 31 7.02 -4.19 8.82
C LYS A 31 6.07 -3.59 9.85
N ALA A 32 4.96 -3.00 9.40
CA ALA A 32 4.02 -2.30 10.27
C ALA A 32 3.18 -3.28 11.10
N ILE A 33 2.74 -4.39 10.50
CA ILE A 33 1.90 -5.39 11.15
C ILE A 33 2.41 -6.78 10.73
N PRO A 34 3.38 -7.35 11.47
CA PRO A 34 4.03 -8.61 11.10
C PRO A 34 3.06 -9.80 10.95
N GLU A 35 2.00 -9.81 11.77
CA GLU A 35 1.01 -10.89 11.84
C GLU A 35 -0.11 -10.81 10.78
N THR A 36 -0.07 -9.82 9.86
CA THR A 36 -1.10 -9.64 8.83
C THR A 36 -1.36 -10.87 7.99
N PHE A 37 -0.34 -11.69 7.76
CA PHE A 37 -0.43 -12.85 6.87
C PHE A 37 -0.68 -14.16 7.64
N VAL A 38 -0.69 -14.13 8.98
CA VAL A 38 -0.99 -15.30 9.84
C VAL A 38 -2.45 -15.23 10.28
N ASN A 39 -2.85 -14.13 10.91
CA ASN A 39 -4.19 -13.95 11.46
C ASN A 39 -5.09 -13.06 10.59
N GLY A 40 -4.54 -12.45 9.53
CA GLY A 40 -5.27 -11.49 8.70
C GLY A 40 -5.26 -10.07 9.27
N ILE A 41 -6.06 -9.20 8.66
CA ILE A 41 -6.36 -7.86 9.16
C ILE A 41 -7.84 -7.85 9.54
N GLU A 42 -8.15 -7.60 10.81
CA GLU A 42 -9.53 -7.62 11.32
C GLU A 42 -10.39 -6.48 10.76
N GLY A 43 -9.78 -5.32 10.49
CA GLY A 43 -10.48 -4.17 9.93
C GLY A 43 -9.56 -2.99 9.63
N ILE A 44 -10.07 -2.04 8.86
CA ILE A 44 -9.38 -0.80 8.48
C ILE A 44 -10.15 0.37 9.09
N GLY A 45 -9.54 1.10 10.02
CA GLY A 45 -10.17 2.23 10.71
C GLY A 45 -10.35 3.48 9.86
N LEU A 46 -9.62 3.61 8.74
CA LEU A 46 -9.66 4.79 7.89
C LEU A 46 -9.66 4.43 6.40
N TYR A 47 -10.63 4.97 5.67
CA TYR A 47 -10.71 4.88 4.22
C TYR A 47 -10.45 6.26 3.62
N PRO A 48 -9.19 6.61 3.32
CA PRO A 48 -8.87 7.91 2.74
C PRO A 48 -9.55 8.04 1.37
N ARG A 49 -10.22 9.18 1.14
CA ARG A 49 -10.84 9.52 -0.14
C ARG A 49 -10.16 10.75 -0.72
N SER A 50 -9.95 10.74 -2.03
CA SER A 50 -9.54 11.95 -2.74
C SER A 50 -10.76 12.86 -2.89
N LEU A 51 -10.68 14.08 -2.34
CA LEU A 51 -11.72 15.09 -2.43
C LEU A 51 -11.18 16.29 -3.22
N SER A 52 -11.99 16.82 -4.12
CA SER A 52 -11.73 18.14 -4.71
C SER A 52 -11.95 19.24 -3.67
N ILE A 53 -11.38 20.42 -3.89
CA ILE A 53 -11.51 21.58 -2.97
C ILE A 53 -12.98 21.89 -2.66
N ARG A 54 -13.87 21.86 -3.68
CA ARG A 54 -15.30 22.07 -3.48
C ARG A 54 -15.91 21.00 -2.56
N GLN A 55 -15.52 19.75 -2.73
CA GLN A 55 -16.02 18.63 -1.90
C GLN A 55 -15.48 18.68 -0.46
N MET A 56 -14.29 19.24 -0.22
CA MET A 56 -13.79 19.45 1.14
C MET A 56 -14.62 20.48 1.90
N ILE A 57 -15.08 21.53 1.23
CA ILE A 57 -15.91 22.58 1.83
C ILE A 57 -17.31 22.05 2.16
N THR A 58 -17.85 21.15 1.33
CA THR A 58 -19.21 20.60 1.51
C THR A 58 -19.25 19.28 2.30
N SER A 59 -18.13 18.58 2.41
CA SER A 59 -18.02 17.35 3.21
C SER A 59 -18.06 17.71 4.69
N LYS A 60 -19.26 17.77 5.27
CA LYS A 60 -19.38 17.65 6.72
C LYS A 60 -18.76 16.31 7.11
N GLY A 61 -17.69 16.35 7.91
CA GLY A 61 -17.00 15.16 8.40
C GLY A 61 -17.97 14.29 9.19
N GLY A 62 -18.60 13.34 8.53
CA GLY A 62 -19.37 12.29 9.16
C GLY A 62 -18.43 11.16 9.53
N CYS A 63 -18.25 10.96 10.83
CA CYS A 63 -18.00 9.64 11.41
C CYS A 63 -19.36 9.03 11.75
#